data_AF-A0A969A3G8-F1
#
_entry.id   AF-A0A969A3G8-F1
#
_cell.length_a   1.000
_cell.length_b   1.000
_cell.length_c   1.000
_cell.angle_alpha   90.00
_cell.angle_beta   90.00
_cell.angle_gamma   90.00
#
_symmetry.space_group_name_H-M   'P 1'
#
loop_
_entity.id
_entity.type
_entity.pdbx_description
1 polymer ?
#
loop_
_entity_poly.entity_id
_entity_poly.type
_entity_poly.pdbx_seq_one_letter_code
_entity_poly.pdbx_strand_id
1 'polypeptide(L)'
;MNKIIRYNKKYIFSLMLSAIAIAASSCGSNQSGNNPENIESPVASSPLPTPTSEIQPPEIDITTTPSPTPKTVPFGTQTPPSSETPNQNKTASSKNVDITVYTSDLQCQELVPKKVSVSVDEPVKDAVGRIIAEKDSGDFNISNYRVNVNNGIATVDLRLSPNSPRQLTSLSSCEQFALFGSLKKTLTSNPKWNIKDVRFTEAGEEIIL
;
A
#
# COMPACT_ATOMS: atom_id res chain seq x y z
N MET A 1 -19.08 46.56 -20.47
CA MET A 1 -18.44 47.14 -19.27
C MET A 1 -19.08 46.49 -18.05
N ASN A 2 -18.52 45.41 -17.53
CA ASN A 2 -19.10 44.68 -16.40
C ASN A 2 -18.12 44.72 -15.22
N LYS A 3 -18.61 45.20 -14.07
CA LYS A 3 -17.84 45.57 -12.88
C LYS A 3 -17.32 44.34 -12.15
N ILE A 4 -16.02 44.36 -11.85
CA ILE A 4 -15.33 43.46 -10.94
C ILE A 4 -15.67 43.88 -9.51
N ILE A 5 -16.28 43.00 -8.71
CA ILE A 5 -16.43 43.20 -7.26
C ILE A 5 -15.23 42.54 -6.58
N ARG A 6 -14.30 43.35 -6.07
CA ARG A 6 -13.19 42.91 -5.20
C ARG A 6 -13.63 43.04 -3.75
N TYR A 7 -13.67 41.93 -3.02
CA TYR A 7 -13.85 41.95 -1.57
C TYR A 7 -12.48 42.01 -0.89
N ASN A 8 -12.05 43.21 -0.52
CA ASN A 8 -10.93 43.42 0.41
C ASN A 8 -11.53 43.61 1.81
N LYS A 9 -11.22 42.72 2.77
CA LYS A 9 -11.38 43.08 4.18
C LYS A 9 -10.14 42.70 4.98
N LYS A 10 -9.53 43.77 5.48
CA LYS A 10 -8.33 43.87 6.30
C LYS A 10 -8.59 43.36 7.74
N TYR A 11 -7.57 42.70 8.29
CA TYR A 11 -7.10 42.68 9.68
C TYR A 11 -8.11 42.76 10.82
N ILE A 12 -8.19 41.69 11.64
CA ILE A 12 -8.30 41.83 13.09
C ILE A 12 -7.33 40.84 13.75
N PHE A 13 -6.31 41.44 14.33
CA PHE A 13 -5.32 40.88 15.24
C PHE A 13 -6.04 40.51 16.55
N SER A 14 -5.91 39.28 17.05
CA SER A 14 -6.20 38.99 18.46
C SER A 14 -5.09 38.15 19.03
N LEU A 15 -4.25 38.85 19.77
CA LEU A 15 -3.14 38.39 20.58
C LEU A 15 -3.72 38.08 21.95
N MET A 16 -3.66 36.82 22.37
CA MET A 16 -3.86 36.43 23.76
C MET A 16 -2.71 35.53 24.17
N LEU A 17 -1.78 36.13 24.93
CA LEU A 17 -0.84 35.43 25.79
C LEU A 17 -1.64 34.72 26.88
N SER A 18 -1.38 33.44 27.08
CA SER A 18 -1.61 32.79 28.37
C SER A 18 -0.38 31.99 28.74
N ALA A 19 0.40 32.54 29.67
CA ALA A 19 1.42 31.82 30.39
C ALA A 19 0.75 31.08 31.55
N ILE A 20 0.79 29.76 31.53
CA ILE A 20 0.47 28.93 32.71
C ILE A 20 1.77 28.28 33.13
N ALA A 21 2.39 28.87 34.15
CA ALA A 21 3.40 28.21 34.97
C ALA A 21 2.67 27.54 36.14
N ILE A 22 2.73 26.22 36.21
CA ILE A 22 2.48 25.48 37.46
C ILE A 22 3.70 24.59 37.68
N ALA A 23 4.50 24.98 38.67
CA ALA A 23 5.50 24.14 39.29
C ALA A 23 4.89 23.47 40.51
N ALA A 24 5.06 22.15 40.64
CA ALA A 24 5.12 21.44 41.91
C ALA A 24 5.71 20.04 41.70
N SER A 25 6.99 19.93 42.01
CA SER A 25 7.68 18.83 42.71
C SER A 25 6.96 17.48 42.90
N SER A 26 7.62 16.39 42.50
CA SER A 26 7.77 15.24 43.39
C SER A 26 9.07 14.47 43.10
N CYS A 27 9.82 14.24 44.18
CA CYS A 27 11.06 13.48 44.24
C CYS A 27 10.78 11.97 44.12
N GLY A 28 11.70 11.24 43.51
CA GLY A 28 11.71 9.79 43.49
C GLY A 28 13.06 9.24 43.03
N SER A 29 14.09 9.40 43.86
CA SER A 29 15.38 8.72 43.70
C SER A 29 15.20 7.24 43.99
N ASN A 30 15.46 6.35 43.03
CA ASN A 30 15.69 4.94 43.29
C ASN A 30 17.09 4.56 42.82
N GLN A 31 17.98 4.48 43.80
CA GLN A 31 19.34 4.00 43.70
C GLN A 31 19.29 2.47 43.68
N SER A 32 19.54 1.86 42.51
CA SER A 32 19.70 0.41 42.39
C SER A 32 21.08 0.01 42.88
N GLY A 33 21.15 -0.46 44.11
CA GLY A 33 22.32 -1.10 44.69
C GLY A 33 21.88 -2.08 45.77
N ASN A 34 22.49 -3.27 45.75
CA ASN A 34 22.44 -4.36 46.74
C ASN A 34 21.47 -5.50 46.42
N ASN A 35 22.03 -6.53 45.77
CA ASN A 35 21.79 -7.95 46.08
C ASN A 35 22.39 -8.21 47.49
N PRO A 36 21.72 -8.93 48.41
CA PRO A 36 21.83 -10.39 48.45
C PRO A 36 20.59 -11.17 48.98
N GLU A 37 20.68 -12.49 48.84
CA GLU A 37 20.03 -13.56 49.65
C GLU A 37 18.55 -13.94 49.41
N ASN A 38 18.40 -15.00 48.61
CA ASN A 38 17.96 -16.34 49.05
C ASN A 38 16.80 -16.42 50.06
N ILE A 39 15.58 -16.73 49.60
CA ILE A 39 14.62 -17.62 50.30
C ILE A 39 13.82 -18.43 49.26
N GLU A 40 13.90 -19.76 49.40
CA GLU A 40 13.06 -20.86 48.93
C GLU A 40 11.71 -20.55 48.24
N SER A 41 11.49 -21.15 47.07
CA SER A 41 10.17 -21.40 46.49
C SER A 41 9.87 -22.91 46.49
N PRO A 42 8.69 -23.36 46.97
CA PRO A 42 8.31 -24.75 46.92
C PRO A 42 7.83 -25.15 45.52
N VAL A 43 8.26 -26.35 45.14
CA VAL A 43 7.96 -27.05 43.89
C VAL A 43 6.48 -27.45 43.86
N ALA A 44 5.76 -27.12 42.80
CA ALA A 44 4.46 -27.71 42.48
C ALA A 44 4.47 -28.23 41.05
N SER A 45 4.66 -29.55 40.94
CA SER A 45 4.59 -30.33 39.71
C SER A 45 3.16 -30.41 39.17
N SER A 46 3.00 -30.29 37.86
CA SER A 46 1.85 -30.87 37.15
C SER A 46 2.28 -31.38 35.77
N PRO A 47 1.99 -32.65 35.43
CA PRO A 47 2.33 -33.22 34.14
C PRO A 47 1.17 -33.02 33.14
N LEU A 48 1.49 -32.82 31.86
CA LEU A 48 0.54 -33.01 30.78
C LEU A 48 1.18 -33.86 29.67
N PRO A 49 0.53 -34.95 29.24
CA PRO A 49 1.08 -35.84 28.22
C PRO A 49 0.96 -35.25 26.81
N THR A 50 2.07 -35.29 26.10
CA THR A 50 2.18 -35.03 24.66
C THR A 50 1.58 -36.20 23.86
N PRO A 51 0.58 -36.00 22.99
CA PRO A 51 0.29 -36.97 21.95
C PRO A 51 1.27 -36.76 20.79
N THR A 52 2.25 -37.66 20.68
CA THR A 52 3.07 -37.83 19.47
C THR A 52 2.16 -38.35 18.36
N SER A 53 1.77 -37.48 17.41
CA SER A 53 1.26 -37.91 16.11
C SER A 53 2.43 -38.11 15.16
N GLU A 54 2.69 -39.37 14.87
CA GLU A 54 3.58 -39.83 13.81
C GLU A 54 2.95 -39.47 12.45
N ILE A 55 3.48 -38.43 11.80
CA ILE A 55 3.11 -38.07 10.44
C ILE A 55 3.92 -38.96 9.49
N GLN A 56 3.24 -39.93 8.90
CA GLN A 56 3.76 -40.77 7.81
C GLN A 56 3.91 -39.90 6.54
N PRO A 57 5.04 -39.96 5.83
CA PRO A 57 5.22 -39.23 4.57
C PRO A 57 4.29 -39.79 3.48
N PRO A 58 3.62 -38.96 2.67
CA PRO A 58 2.95 -39.43 1.47
C PRO A 58 4.00 -39.85 0.43
N GLU A 59 3.93 -41.11 0.02
CA GLU A 59 4.60 -41.64 -1.17
C GLU A 59 3.99 -40.96 -2.40
N ILE A 60 4.76 -40.05 -3.01
CA ILE A 60 4.39 -39.40 -4.28
C ILE A 60 4.80 -40.35 -5.40
N ASP A 61 3.83 -41.07 -5.93
CA ASP A 61 3.97 -41.86 -7.16
C ASP A 61 4.02 -40.89 -8.36
N ILE A 62 5.23 -40.72 -8.92
CA ILE A 62 5.47 -39.87 -10.09
C ILE A 62 5.12 -40.68 -11.34
N THR A 63 3.83 -40.79 -11.64
CA THR A 63 3.38 -41.33 -12.93
C THR A 63 3.61 -40.27 -14.02
N THR A 64 4.69 -40.45 -14.76
CA THR A 64 5.09 -39.61 -15.90
C THR A 64 4.10 -39.83 -17.05
N THR A 65 3.25 -38.83 -17.34
CA THR A 65 2.38 -38.84 -18.53
C THR A 65 2.96 -37.92 -19.61
N PRO A 66 3.17 -38.39 -20.85
CA PRO A 66 3.79 -37.61 -21.91
C PRO A 66 2.87 -36.51 -22.48
N SER A 67 3.52 -35.38 -22.75
CA SER A 67 3.01 -34.18 -23.42
C SER A 67 2.39 -34.45 -24.80
N PRO A 68 1.21 -33.90 -25.14
CA PRO A 68 0.67 -33.97 -26.49
C PRO A 68 1.34 -32.95 -27.42
N THR A 69 1.94 -33.49 -28.48
CA THR A 69 2.54 -32.80 -29.63
C THR A 69 1.52 -31.88 -30.33
N PRO A 70 1.84 -30.60 -30.60
CA PRO A 70 1.04 -29.78 -31.49
C PRO A 70 1.17 -30.24 -32.94
N LYS A 71 0.04 -30.63 -33.54
CA LYS A 71 -0.08 -30.99 -34.96
C LYS A 71 0.19 -29.77 -35.84
N THR A 72 1.24 -29.85 -36.64
CA THR A 72 1.47 -29.02 -37.82
C THR A 72 0.30 -29.15 -38.80
N VAL A 73 -0.30 -28.02 -39.19
CA VAL A 73 -1.28 -27.92 -40.29
C VAL A 73 -0.69 -27.02 -41.38
N PRO A 74 -0.90 -27.32 -42.68
CA PRO A 74 -0.06 -26.81 -43.76
C PRO A 74 -0.42 -25.41 -44.23
N PHE A 75 0.63 -24.75 -44.71
CA PHE A 75 0.67 -23.53 -45.49
C PHE A 75 -0.34 -23.54 -46.65
N GLY A 76 -1.19 -22.52 -46.73
CA GLY A 76 -2.17 -22.33 -47.79
C GLY A 76 -2.40 -20.85 -48.11
N THR A 77 -1.71 -20.40 -49.16
CA THR A 77 -2.12 -19.45 -50.21
C THR A 77 -2.54 -18.01 -49.84
N GLN A 78 -1.72 -17.08 -50.34
CA GLN A 78 -1.97 -15.64 -50.46
C GLN A 78 -3.19 -15.31 -51.33
N THR A 79 -3.94 -14.28 -50.94
CA THR A 79 -4.73 -13.42 -51.85
C THR A 79 -4.91 -12.04 -51.21
N PRO A 80 -4.42 -10.94 -51.80
CA PRO A 80 -4.92 -9.58 -51.53
C PRO A 80 -5.91 -9.16 -52.64
N PRO A 81 -6.65 -8.02 -52.58
CA PRO A 81 -6.80 -7.02 -51.51
C PRO A 81 -8.29 -6.67 -51.21
N SER A 82 -8.57 -5.99 -50.09
CA SER A 82 -9.61 -4.96 -50.08
C SER A 82 -9.32 -3.91 -49.01
N SER A 83 -9.19 -2.67 -49.45
CA SER A 83 -8.96 -1.50 -48.62
C SER A 83 -10.25 -1.11 -47.92
N GLU A 84 -10.38 -1.45 -46.65
CA GLU A 84 -11.31 -0.78 -45.74
C GLU A 84 -10.51 0.15 -44.83
N THR A 85 -10.71 1.45 -45.04
CA THR A 85 -10.17 2.53 -44.22
C THR A 85 -10.71 2.42 -42.78
N PRO A 86 -9.88 2.15 -41.76
CA PRO A 86 -10.32 2.31 -40.39
C PRO A 86 -10.31 3.80 -40.09
N ASN A 87 -11.50 4.33 -39.88
CA ASN A 87 -11.79 5.66 -39.37
C ASN A 87 -10.77 6.02 -38.29
N GLN A 88 -9.92 7.00 -38.59
CA GLN A 88 -8.80 7.43 -37.76
C GLN A 88 -9.37 8.21 -36.56
N ASN A 89 -9.97 7.49 -35.61
CA ASN A 89 -10.19 8.04 -34.29
C ASN A 89 -8.79 8.21 -33.70
N LYS A 90 -8.37 9.48 -33.58
CA LYS A 90 -7.05 9.89 -33.12
C LYS A 90 -6.83 9.38 -31.69
N THR A 91 -6.40 8.14 -31.55
CA THR A 91 -5.88 7.59 -30.30
C THR A 91 -4.67 8.44 -29.96
N ALA A 92 -4.85 9.34 -28.98
CA ALA A 92 -3.74 10.03 -28.37
C ALA A 92 -2.75 8.95 -27.91
N SER A 93 -1.57 8.91 -28.55
CA SER A 93 -0.47 8.08 -28.10
C SER A 93 -0.06 8.59 -26.72
N SER A 94 -0.66 8.02 -25.66
CA SER A 94 -0.32 8.35 -24.28
C SER A 94 1.15 7.99 -24.08
N LYS A 95 1.98 9.02 -23.93
CA LYS A 95 3.41 8.82 -23.67
C LYS A 95 3.53 8.22 -22.28
N ASN A 96 4.42 7.25 -22.13
CA ASN A 96 4.74 6.66 -20.84
C ASN A 96 6.14 7.09 -20.40
N VAL A 97 6.37 7.06 -19.08
CA VAL A 97 7.66 7.31 -18.44
C VAL A 97 7.91 6.24 -17.39
N ASP A 98 9.15 5.78 -17.31
CA ASP A 98 9.53 4.82 -16.30
C ASP A 98 9.78 5.51 -14.95
N ILE A 99 9.09 5.02 -13.93
CA ILE A 99 9.26 5.43 -12.54
C ILE A 99 9.74 4.25 -11.70
N THR A 100 10.18 4.55 -10.48
CA THR A 100 10.40 3.53 -9.45
C THR A 100 9.16 3.47 -8.56
N VAL A 101 8.53 2.31 -8.47
CA VAL A 101 7.59 1.96 -7.40
C VAL A 101 8.29 1.08 -6.38
N TYR A 102 7.79 1.06 -5.16
CA TYR A 102 8.33 0.22 -4.08
C TYR A 102 7.29 -0.82 -3.69
N THR A 103 7.74 -2.06 -3.49
CA THR A 103 6.88 -3.19 -3.12
C THR A 103 7.51 -3.95 -1.96
N SER A 104 6.69 -4.51 -1.07
CA SER A 104 7.19 -5.39 -0.01
C SER A 104 7.94 -6.59 -0.58
N ASP A 105 8.99 -7.02 0.11
CA ASP A 105 9.57 -8.35 -0.08
C ASP A 105 8.62 -9.46 0.42
N LEU A 106 9.00 -10.71 0.19
CA LEU A 106 8.23 -11.90 0.60
C LEU A 106 8.18 -12.12 2.12
N GLN A 107 9.00 -11.40 2.90
CA GLN A 107 9.10 -11.52 4.35
C GLN A 107 8.44 -10.34 5.07
N CYS A 108 7.93 -9.37 4.32
CA CYS A 108 7.32 -8.12 4.79
C CYS A 108 8.26 -7.29 5.67
N GLN A 109 9.55 -7.28 5.35
CA GLN A 109 10.59 -6.59 6.12
C GLN A 109 11.07 -5.32 5.39
N GLU A 110 11.27 -5.41 4.08
CA GLU A 110 11.80 -4.32 3.27
C GLU A 110 10.89 -3.95 2.10
N LEU A 111 11.00 -2.68 1.69
CA LEU A 111 10.40 -2.18 0.46
C LEU A 111 11.45 -2.15 -0.64
N VAL A 112 11.28 -3.02 -1.62
CA VAL A 112 12.21 -3.21 -2.74
C VAL A 112 11.79 -2.33 -3.93
N PRO A 113 12.71 -1.59 -4.56
CA PRO A 113 12.41 -0.78 -5.73
C PRO A 113 12.18 -1.64 -6.98
N LYS A 114 11.17 -1.28 -7.76
CA LYS A 114 10.80 -1.90 -9.04
C LYS A 114 10.53 -0.81 -10.07
N LYS A 115 11.04 -1.00 -11.30
CA LYS A 115 10.76 -0.10 -12.42
C LYS A 115 9.42 -0.44 -13.07
N VAL A 116 8.57 0.57 -13.27
CA VAL A 116 7.29 0.44 -13.97
C VAL A 116 7.05 1.64 -14.86
N SER A 117 6.37 1.40 -15.98
CA SER A 117 5.98 2.46 -16.92
C SER A 117 4.62 3.03 -16.54
N VAL A 118 4.54 4.36 -16.40
CA VAL A 118 3.32 5.10 -16.08
C VAL A 118 3.03 6.19 -17.10
N SER A 119 1.76 6.55 -17.27
CA SER A 119 1.33 7.67 -18.11
C SER A 119 1.98 8.98 -17.67
N VAL A 120 2.41 9.80 -18.63
CA VAL A 120 2.92 11.15 -18.34
C VAL A 120 1.81 12.14 -17.94
N ASP A 121 0.56 11.84 -18.28
CA ASP A 121 -0.57 12.76 -18.05
C ASP A 121 -1.03 12.72 -16.58
N GLU A 122 -1.05 11.52 -15.97
CA GLU A 122 -1.45 11.32 -14.57
C GLU A 122 -0.49 10.38 -13.82
N PRO A 123 0.84 10.67 -13.77
CA PRO A 123 1.86 9.72 -13.32
C PRO A 123 1.70 9.29 -11.87
N VAL A 124 1.25 10.19 -10.99
CA VAL A 124 0.99 9.90 -9.57
C VAL A 124 -0.17 8.92 -9.42
N LYS A 125 -1.28 9.19 -10.12
CA LYS A 125 -2.48 8.36 -10.04
C LYS A 125 -2.24 6.98 -10.65
N ASP A 126 -1.52 6.90 -11.78
CA ASP A 126 -1.16 5.63 -12.40
C ASP A 126 -0.22 4.82 -11.49
N ALA A 127 0.79 5.46 -10.89
CA ALA A 127 1.67 4.79 -9.92
C ALA A 127 0.90 4.17 -8.74
N VAL A 128 -0.08 4.89 -8.18
CA VAL A 128 -0.95 4.36 -7.12
C VAL A 128 -1.77 3.19 -7.64
N GLY A 129 -2.33 3.29 -8.84
CA GLY A 129 -3.09 2.21 -9.48
C GLY A 129 -2.27 0.94 -9.67
N ARG A 130 -1.00 1.07 -10.09
CA ARG A 130 -0.08 -0.07 -10.21
C ARG A 130 0.13 -0.78 -8.89
N ILE A 131 0.32 -0.05 -7.79
CA ILE A 131 0.55 -0.64 -6.46
C ILE A 131 -0.72 -1.32 -5.94
N ILE A 132 -1.90 -0.71 -6.15
CA ILE A 132 -3.19 -1.27 -5.72
C ILE A 132 -3.49 -2.56 -6.50
N ALA A 133 -3.27 -2.57 -7.82
CA ALA A 133 -3.52 -3.73 -8.66
C ALA A 133 -2.68 -4.97 -8.27
N GLU A 134 -1.51 -4.78 -7.67
CA GLU A 134 -0.68 -5.87 -7.15
C GLU A 134 -1.18 -6.43 -5.80
N LYS A 135 -2.15 -5.79 -5.16
CA LYS A 135 -2.67 -6.15 -3.82
C LYS A 135 -4.10 -6.66 -3.84
N ASP A 136 -4.75 -6.63 -4.99
CA ASP A 136 -6.11 -7.13 -5.14
C ASP A 136 -6.09 -8.65 -4.92
N SER A 137 -6.60 -9.09 -3.77
CA SER A 137 -6.75 -10.51 -3.40
C SER A 137 -8.23 -10.85 -3.35
N GLY A 138 -8.59 -12.11 -3.60
CA GLY A 138 -10.00 -12.50 -3.70
C GLY A 138 -10.86 -12.12 -2.48
N ASP A 139 -10.24 -11.96 -1.31
CA ASP A 139 -10.85 -11.58 -0.04
C ASP A 139 -10.73 -10.08 0.33
N PHE A 140 -9.93 -9.29 -0.38
CA PHE A 140 -9.75 -7.86 -0.17
C PHE A 140 -9.67 -7.12 -1.51
N ASN A 141 -10.73 -6.38 -1.83
CA ASN A 141 -10.89 -5.78 -3.16
C ASN A 141 -11.07 -4.26 -3.08
N ILE A 142 -10.20 -3.52 -3.75
CA ILE A 142 -10.33 -2.05 -3.90
C ILE A 142 -10.99 -1.77 -5.25
N SER A 143 -12.23 -1.29 -5.23
CA SER A 143 -13.00 -0.99 -6.45
C SER A 143 -12.56 0.30 -7.15
N ASN A 144 -12.04 1.26 -6.38
CA ASN A 144 -11.59 2.54 -6.89
C ASN A 144 -10.64 3.22 -5.90
N TYR A 145 -9.95 4.26 -6.36
CA TYR A 145 -9.14 5.12 -5.53
C TYR A 145 -9.12 6.55 -6.08
N ARG A 146 -8.80 7.51 -5.21
CA ARG A 146 -8.57 8.91 -5.60
C ARG A 146 -7.24 9.36 -5.02
N VAL A 147 -6.56 10.22 -5.76
CA VAL A 147 -5.32 10.84 -5.30
C VAL A 147 -5.44 12.34 -5.46
N ASN A 148 -5.20 13.07 -4.38
CA ASN A 148 -5.12 14.53 -4.39
C ASN A 148 -3.79 14.95 -3.77
N VAL A 149 -3.06 15.86 -4.43
CA VAL A 149 -1.81 16.40 -3.92
C VAL A 149 -2.01 17.87 -3.60
N ASN A 150 -1.89 18.23 -2.32
CA ASN A 150 -2.03 19.60 -1.86
C ASN A 150 -0.89 19.94 -0.89
N ASN A 151 -0.18 21.05 -1.13
CA ASN A 151 0.90 21.54 -0.27
C ASN A 151 1.97 20.47 0.09
N GLY A 152 2.26 19.58 -0.85
CA GLY A 152 3.23 18.50 -0.68
C GLY A 152 2.73 17.31 0.14
N ILE A 153 1.43 17.24 0.44
CA ILE A 153 0.79 16.07 1.05
C ILE A 153 -0.08 15.40 -0.01
N ALA A 154 0.14 14.11 -0.25
CA ALA A 154 -0.74 13.31 -1.08
C ALA A 154 -1.79 12.61 -0.20
N THR A 155 -3.07 12.88 -0.44
CA THR A 155 -4.18 12.11 0.14
C THR A 155 -4.59 11.02 -0.83
N VAL A 156 -4.40 9.76 -0.43
CA VAL A 156 -4.85 8.58 -1.17
C VAL A 156 -6.12 8.05 -0.51
N ASP A 157 -7.24 8.23 -1.19
CA ASP A 157 -8.56 7.79 -0.73
C ASP A 157 -8.90 6.46 -1.39
N LEU A 158 -8.96 5.40 -0.59
CA LEU A 158 -9.27 4.04 -1.03
C LEU A 158 -10.78 3.80 -0.94
N ARG A 159 -11.32 3.08 -1.94
CA ARG A 159 -12.73 2.68 -1.98
C ARG A 159 -12.81 1.17 -2.09
N LEU A 160 -13.19 0.52 -1.00
CA LEU A 160 -13.42 -0.91 -0.99
C LEU A 160 -14.59 -1.27 -1.90
N SER A 161 -14.51 -2.43 -2.51
CA SER A 161 -15.64 -3.03 -3.19
C SER A 161 -16.74 -3.31 -2.16
N PRO A 162 -18.02 -3.01 -2.46
CA PRO A 162 -19.14 -3.40 -1.59
C PRO A 162 -19.21 -4.89 -1.29
N ASN A 163 -18.59 -5.72 -2.15
CA ASN A 163 -18.54 -7.17 -2.02
C ASN A 163 -17.21 -7.67 -1.45
N SER A 164 -16.32 -6.79 -0.98
CA SER A 164 -15.04 -7.18 -0.37
C SER A 164 -15.33 -7.90 0.96
N PRO A 165 -14.92 -9.18 1.12
CA PRO A 165 -15.11 -9.89 2.38
C PRO A 165 -14.39 -9.25 3.58
N ARG A 166 -13.26 -8.60 3.32
CA ARG A 166 -12.41 -7.94 4.32
C ARG A 166 -12.42 -6.43 4.20
N GLN A 167 -12.22 -5.77 5.34
CA GLN A 167 -12.07 -4.32 5.49
C GLN A 167 -10.59 -3.93 5.55
N LEU A 168 -10.23 -2.66 5.29
CA LEU A 168 -8.85 -2.17 5.43
C LEU A 168 -8.27 -2.39 6.83
N THR A 169 -9.09 -2.20 7.86
CA THR A 169 -8.73 -2.41 9.27
C THR A 169 -8.45 -3.87 9.63
N SER A 170 -8.86 -4.81 8.78
CA SER A 170 -8.63 -6.25 8.98
C SER A 170 -7.38 -6.77 8.26
N LEU A 171 -6.65 -5.91 7.55
CA LEU A 171 -5.39 -6.27 6.94
C LEU A 171 -4.37 -6.65 8.03
N SER A 172 -3.66 -7.75 7.81
CA SER A 172 -2.51 -8.14 8.62
C SER A 172 -1.42 -7.08 8.55
N SER A 173 -0.48 -7.07 9.50
CA SER A 173 0.63 -6.13 9.51
C SER A 173 1.46 -6.20 8.21
N CYS A 174 1.64 -7.41 7.65
CA CYS A 174 2.30 -7.57 6.36
C CYS A 174 1.53 -6.89 5.23
N GLU A 175 0.22 -7.11 5.14
CA GLU A 175 -0.61 -6.51 4.09
C GLU A 175 -0.66 -4.98 4.22
N GLN A 176 -0.77 -4.46 5.45
CA GLN A 176 -0.71 -3.03 5.72
C GLN A 176 0.63 -2.42 5.31
N PHE A 177 1.75 -3.06 5.68
CA PHE A 177 3.08 -2.65 5.24
C PHE A 177 3.20 -2.69 3.71
N ALA A 178 2.73 -3.77 3.10
CA ALA A 178 2.80 -3.97 1.67
C ALA A 178 1.92 -2.98 0.90
N LEU A 179 0.78 -2.55 1.41
CA LEU A 179 -0.08 -1.56 0.76
C LEU A 179 0.38 -0.13 1.08
N PHE A 180 0.27 0.26 2.35
CA PHE A 180 0.49 1.64 2.77
C PHE A 180 1.96 2.04 2.75
N GLY A 181 2.86 1.14 3.16
CA GLY A 181 4.31 1.37 3.08
C GLY A 181 4.76 1.58 1.64
N SER A 182 4.32 0.72 0.73
CA SER A 182 4.59 0.83 -0.71
C SER A 182 4.10 2.14 -1.32
N LEU A 183 2.85 2.53 -1.03
CA LEU A 183 2.27 3.79 -1.48
C LEU A 183 3.06 4.99 -0.94
N LYS A 184 3.29 5.02 0.38
CA LYS A 184 4.02 6.11 1.05
C LYS A 184 5.42 6.26 0.49
N LYS A 185 6.17 5.16 0.38
CA LYS A 185 7.54 5.18 -0.12
C LYS A 185 7.61 5.60 -1.58
N THR A 186 6.73 5.07 -2.42
CA THR A 186 6.69 5.41 -3.85
C THR A 186 6.43 6.90 -4.06
N LEU A 187 5.40 7.44 -3.41
CA LEU A 187 4.98 8.82 -3.62
C LEU A 187 6.01 9.83 -3.09
N THR A 188 6.65 9.54 -1.95
CA THR A 188 7.64 10.44 -1.33
C THR A 188 9.05 10.31 -1.92
N SER A 189 9.37 9.21 -2.60
CA SER A 189 10.72 8.99 -3.17
C SER A 189 10.90 9.63 -4.55
N ASN A 190 9.83 10.13 -5.19
CA ASN A 190 9.94 10.81 -6.48
C ASN A 190 10.00 12.34 -6.30
N PRO A 191 11.18 12.98 -6.44
CA PRO A 191 11.34 14.40 -6.19
C PRO A 191 10.55 15.28 -7.17
N LYS A 192 10.20 14.77 -8.37
CA LYS A 192 9.44 15.52 -9.38
C LYS A 192 8.00 15.77 -8.96
N TRP A 193 7.45 14.98 -8.04
CA TRP A 193 6.08 15.13 -7.56
C TRP A 193 5.96 16.07 -6.37
N ASN A 194 7.08 16.47 -5.75
CA ASN A 194 7.11 17.36 -4.58
C ASN A 194 6.19 16.89 -3.43
N ILE A 195 6.04 15.57 -3.25
CA ILE A 195 5.27 14.96 -2.17
C ILE A 195 6.23 14.64 -1.03
N LYS A 196 5.94 15.20 0.14
CA LYS A 196 6.72 15.05 1.38
C LYS A 196 6.07 14.07 2.36
N ASP A 197 4.74 13.97 2.31
CA ASP A 197 3.97 13.10 3.17
C ASP A 197 2.76 12.52 2.44
N VAL A 198 2.24 11.40 2.97
CA VAL A 198 1.08 10.70 2.43
C VAL A 198 0.08 10.42 3.55
N ARG A 199 -1.17 10.79 3.31
CA ARG A 199 -2.31 10.47 4.18
C ARG A 199 -3.22 9.49 3.47
N PHE A 200 -3.81 8.59 4.24
CA PHE A 200 -4.73 7.58 3.73
C PHE A 200 -6.12 7.83 4.27
N THR A 201 -7.10 7.72 3.40
CA THR A 201 -8.51 7.76 3.79
C THR A 201 -9.25 6.57 3.20
N GLU A 202 -10.28 6.10 3.91
CA GLU A 202 -11.29 5.21 3.36
C GLU A 202 -12.59 6.01 3.26
N ALA A 203 -13.09 6.10 2.05
CA ALA A 203 -14.31 6.82 1.78
C ALA A 203 -14.37 8.31 2.19
N GLY A 204 -13.23 8.95 2.49
CA GLY A 204 -13.12 10.29 3.06
C GLY A 204 -12.82 10.33 4.56
N GLU A 205 -12.86 9.19 5.24
CA GLU A 205 -12.51 9.05 6.66
C GLU A 205 -11.02 8.69 6.81
N GLU A 206 -10.33 9.30 7.77
CA GLU A 206 -8.91 9.06 7.99
C GLU A 206 -8.64 7.65 8.47
N ILE A 207 -7.65 6.99 7.84
CA ILE A 207 -7.14 5.69 8.28
C ILE A 207 -5.93 5.97 9.17
N ILE A 208 -6.01 5.55 10.43
CA ILE A 208 -4.87 5.57 11.35
C ILE A 208 -4.17 4.22 11.29
N LEU A 209 -2.89 4.26 10.92
CA LEU A 209 -2.01 3.11 10.69
C LEU A 209 -1.00 2.94 11.82
#